data_AF-F4L2W8-F1
#
_entry.id   AF-F4L2W8-F1
#
_cell.length_a   1.000
_cell.length_b   1.000
_cell.length_c   1.000
_cell.angle_alpha   90.00
_cell.angle_beta   90.00
_cell.angle_gamma   90.00
#
_symmetry.space_group_name_H-M   'P 1'
#
loop_
_entity.id
_entity.type
_entity.pdbx_description
1 polymer ?
#
loop_
_entity_poly.entity_id
_entity_poly.type
_entity_poly.pdbx_seq_one_letter_code
_entity_poly.pdbx_strand_id
1 'polypeptide(L)'
;MKKYPLLIAALLTICNWSCSSKQPPSDVEIRGNESRDTLLIPVIDTTLHVGNLIPSNYRGDTLSSALAEQIVYQYFRKKGYWTQEEVPALLLEGDTIKDVVDFLRLHKIDINHNEYTDAIVEYYLAAPMASGHCIQPHKALLIDSNQGYQVEHEDFIPTDYGIDSVSKNIAFGYDYECANHFVRKYLHITIKMGDR
;
A
#
# COMPACT_ATOMS: atom_id res chain seq x y z
N MET A 1 -8.10 -29.26 50.85
CA MET A 1 -6.64 -29.13 50.78
C MET A 1 -6.02 -30.53 50.78
N LYS A 2 -5.52 -31.01 49.63
CA LYS A 2 -4.78 -32.28 49.55
C LYS A 2 -3.44 -31.98 48.88
N LYS A 3 -2.36 -32.26 49.62
CA LYS A 3 -0.96 -32.16 49.18
C LYS A 3 -0.59 -33.47 48.50
N TYR A 4 0.03 -33.40 47.32
CA TYR A 4 0.80 -34.51 46.76
C TYR A 4 2.23 -34.03 46.49
N PRO A 5 3.26 -34.78 46.93
CA PRO A 5 4.64 -34.38 46.80
C PRO A 5 5.24 -34.72 45.43
N LEU A 6 6.23 -33.89 45.09
CA LEU A 6 7.41 -34.06 44.23
C LEU A 6 7.89 -35.51 43.93
N LEU A 7 8.68 -35.60 42.84
CA LEU A 7 9.54 -36.71 42.31
C LEU A 7 8.88 -37.43 41.12
N ILE A 8 9.48 -37.62 39.92
CA ILE A 8 10.87 -37.86 39.53
C ILE A 8 11.14 -37.41 38.07
N ALA A 9 12.29 -36.76 37.92
CA ALA A 9 13.30 -36.77 36.85
C ALA A 9 13.02 -37.32 35.42
N ALA A 10 13.46 -36.49 34.46
CA ALA A 10 14.38 -36.82 33.36
C ALA A 10 14.02 -37.93 32.35
N LEU A 11 13.60 -37.49 31.16
CA LEU A 11 14.04 -38.09 29.90
C LEU A 11 14.27 -36.99 28.86
N LEU A 12 15.51 -36.49 28.85
CA LEU A 12 16.12 -35.80 27.72
C LEU A 12 16.42 -36.85 26.64
N THR A 13 15.52 -37.01 25.67
CA THR A 13 15.85 -37.65 24.40
C THR A 13 16.12 -36.58 23.36
N ILE A 14 17.42 -36.35 23.16
CA ILE A 14 18.00 -35.55 22.10
C ILE A 14 17.83 -36.35 20.80
N CYS A 15 16.78 -36.06 20.03
CA CYS A 15 16.73 -36.48 18.63
C CYS A 15 17.59 -35.52 17.82
N ASN A 16 18.87 -35.86 17.69
CA ASN A 16 19.76 -35.35 16.65
C ASN A 16 19.28 -35.87 15.30
N TRP A 17 18.31 -35.18 14.70
CA TRP A 17 18.06 -35.30 13.26
C TRP A 17 18.97 -34.31 12.53
N SER A 18 20.13 -34.83 12.15
CA SER A 18 20.91 -34.33 11.02
C SER A 18 20.04 -34.48 9.77
N CYS A 19 19.22 -33.46 9.49
CA CYS A 19 18.59 -33.32 8.20
C CYS A 19 19.64 -32.77 7.24
N SER A 20 20.43 -33.68 6.68
CA SER A 20 21.30 -33.43 5.53
C SER A 20 20.40 -33.12 4.33
N SER A 21 20.10 -31.84 4.11
CA SER A 21 19.48 -31.40 2.85
C SER A 21 20.51 -31.58 1.73
N LYS A 22 20.42 -32.72 1.05
CA LYS A 22 21.00 -32.84 -0.29
C LYS A 22 20.28 -31.82 -1.16
N GLN A 23 20.92 -30.68 -1.43
CA GLN A 23 20.48 -29.79 -2.49
C GLN A 23 20.50 -30.59 -3.80
N PRO A 24 19.38 -30.69 -4.53
CA PRO A 24 19.46 -31.20 -5.90
C PRO A 24 20.34 -30.24 -6.72
N PRO A 25 21.14 -30.75 -7.67
CA PRO A 25 21.89 -29.90 -8.58
C PRO A 25 20.89 -29.05 -9.36
N SER A 26 20.93 -27.74 -9.15
CA SER A 26 20.17 -26.77 -9.93
C SER A 26 20.87 -26.54 -11.26
N ASP A 27 20.89 -27.55 -12.12
CA ASP A 27 21.20 -27.38 -13.53
C ASP A 27 19.90 -26.99 -14.26
N VAL A 28 19.43 -25.79 -13.97
CA VAL A 28 18.64 -25.03 -14.93
C VAL A 28 19.58 -23.97 -15.45
N GLU A 29 20.22 -24.26 -16.58
CA GLU A 29 20.76 -23.23 -17.46
C GLU A 29 19.59 -22.33 -17.87
N ILE A 30 19.31 -21.29 -17.09
CA ILE A 30 18.66 -20.12 -17.63
C ILE A 30 19.69 -19.57 -18.61
N ARG A 31 19.43 -19.77 -19.91
CA ARG A 31 20.08 -19.02 -20.99
C ARG A 31 19.79 -17.54 -20.76
N GLY A 32 20.58 -16.91 -19.89
CA GLY A 32 20.72 -15.47 -19.78
C GLY A 32 21.53 -15.02 -20.98
N ASN A 33 20.90 -14.98 -22.14
CA ASN A 33 21.49 -14.39 -23.32
C ASN A 33 20.50 -13.41 -23.93
N GLU A 34 20.41 -12.26 -23.29
CA GLU A 34 20.35 -10.98 -23.98
C GLU A 34 21.00 -9.97 -23.04
N SER A 35 22.20 -9.54 -23.42
CA SER A 35 22.75 -8.27 -22.97
C SER A 35 21.72 -7.21 -23.34
N ARG A 36 20.80 -6.90 -22.42
CA ARG A 36 20.10 -5.63 -22.42
C ARG A 36 21.17 -4.59 -22.17
N ASP A 37 21.74 -4.16 -23.28
CA ASP A 37 22.27 -2.84 -23.53
C ASP A 37 21.60 -1.88 -22.53
N THR A 38 22.39 -1.18 -21.73
CA THR A 38 21.94 -0.26 -20.67
C THR A 38 21.07 0.84 -21.30
N LEU A 39 19.83 0.48 -21.60
CA LEU A 39 18.76 1.36 -22.02
C LEU A 39 18.57 2.30 -20.84
N LEU A 40 19.08 3.52 -21.01
CA LEU A 40 18.88 4.60 -20.07
C LEU A 40 17.37 4.81 -19.96
N ILE A 41 16.77 4.28 -18.90
CA ILE A 41 15.37 4.49 -18.57
C ILE A 41 15.23 5.99 -18.29
N PRO A 42 14.34 6.71 -19.00
CA PRO A 42 14.24 8.15 -18.86
C PRO A 42 13.71 8.52 -17.47
N VAL A 43 14.20 9.64 -16.95
CA VAL A 43 13.65 10.31 -15.76
C VAL A 43 12.81 11.48 -16.24
N ILE A 44 11.56 11.57 -15.78
CA ILE A 44 10.63 12.62 -16.14
C ILE A 44 10.25 13.42 -14.90
N ASP A 45 10.47 14.73 -14.95
CA ASP A 45 9.93 15.67 -13.97
C ASP A 45 8.52 16.10 -14.39
N THR A 46 7.55 16.03 -13.47
CA THR A 46 6.16 16.44 -13.72
C THR A 46 5.62 17.18 -12.50
N THR A 47 4.72 18.14 -12.73
CA THR A 47 4.00 18.82 -11.66
C THR A 47 2.52 18.46 -11.71
N LEU A 48 1.98 18.00 -10.59
CA LEU A 48 0.54 17.81 -10.41
C LEU A 48 -0.01 18.97 -9.60
N HIS A 49 -1.02 19.64 -10.17
CA HIS A 49 -1.73 20.72 -9.51
C HIS A 49 -3.00 20.17 -8.86
N VAL A 50 -3.06 20.24 -7.53
CA VAL A 50 -4.19 19.81 -6.72
C VAL A 50 -4.97 21.06 -6.34
N GLY A 51 -6.08 21.30 -7.03
CA GLY A 51 -6.95 22.45 -6.78
C GLY A 51 -7.83 22.27 -5.54
N ASN A 52 -8.50 23.36 -5.13
CA ASN A 52 -9.51 23.37 -4.06
C ASN A 52 -9.04 22.99 -2.65
N LEU A 53 -7.73 23.04 -2.38
CA LEU A 53 -7.23 22.86 -1.02
C LEU A 53 -7.55 24.09 -0.17
N ILE A 54 -8.13 23.85 1.01
CA ILE A 54 -8.51 24.88 1.96
C ILE A 54 -7.58 24.75 3.15
N PRO A 55 -6.76 25.78 3.46
CA PRO A 55 -5.96 25.79 4.67
C PRO A 55 -6.85 25.52 5.89
N SER A 56 -6.39 24.61 6.74
CA SER A 56 -7.15 24.12 7.87
C SER A 56 -6.51 24.59 9.19
N ASN A 57 -7.36 24.84 10.19
CA ASN A 57 -6.95 25.11 11.57
C ASN A 57 -7.10 23.85 12.44
N TYR A 58 -6.92 22.67 11.86
CA TYR A 58 -6.99 21.41 12.60
C TYR A 58 -6.06 21.44 13.82
N ARG A 59 -6.52 20.83 14.93
CA ARG A 59 -5.78 20.78 16.20
C ARG A 59 -5.83 19.40 16.86
N GLY A 60 -6.09 18.37 16.07
CA GLY A 60 -6.23 17.00 16.57
C GLY A 60 -4.92 16.23 16.57
N ASP A 61 -5.03 14.91 16.45
CA ASP A 61 -3.87 14.02 16.48
C ASP A 61 -3.06 14.08 15.18
N THR A 62 -1.75 13.86 15.27
CA THR A 62 -0.91 13.70 14.08
C THR A 62 -1.34 12.46 13.29
N LEU A 63 -1.38 12.59 11.96
CA LEU A 63 -1.71 11.47 11.08
C LEU A 63 -0.77 10.28 11.28
N SER A 64 -1.35 9.16 11.72
CA SER A 64 -0.71 7.84 11.82
C SER A 64 -1.30 6.89 10.77
N SER A 65 -0.60 5.79 10.46
CA SER A 65 -1.10 4.79 9.51
C SER A 65 -2.43 4.18 9.95
N ALA A 66 -2.61 3.87 11.24
CA ALA A 66 -3.86 3.31 11.76
C ALA A 66 -5.03 4.31 11.66
N LEU A 67 -4.77 5.60 11.94
CA LEU A 67 -5.79 6.64 11.75
C LEU A 67 -6.14 6.79 10.26
N ALA A 68 -5.14 6.79 9.39
CA ALA A 68 -5.34 6.89 7.94
C ALA A 68 -6.17 5.72 7.39
N GLU A 69 -5.83 4.49 7.77
CA GLU A 69 -6.58 3.27 7.43
C GLU A 69 -8.03 3.37 7.86
N GLN A 70 -8.29 3.76 9.12
CA GLN A 70 -9.63 3.96 9.62
C GLN A 70 -10.43 4.99 8.79
N ILE A 71 -9.82 6.13 8.46
CA ILE A 71 -10.49 7.18 7.67
C ILE A 71 -10.81 6.68 6.26
N VAL A 72 -9.86 6.00 5.61
CA VAL A 72 -10.01 5.44 4.25
C VAL A 72 -11.14 4.41 4.23
N TYR A 73 -11.14 3.49 5.19
CA TYR A 73 -12.21 2.50 5.32
C TYR A 73 -13.56 3.13 5.59
N GLN A 74 -13.64 4.14 6.48
CA GLN A 74 -14.90 4.86 6.71
C GLN A 74 -15.38 5.60 5.44
N TYR A 75 -14.46 6.18 4.68
CA TYR A 75 -14.77 6.87 3.41
C TYR A 75 -15.37 5.90 2.39
N PHE A 76 -14.69 4.77 2.13
CA PHE A 76 -15.14 3.80 1.13
C PHE A 76 -16.37 3.00 1.58
N ARG A 77 -16.56 2.72 2.88
CA ARG A 77 -17.81 2.14 3.40
C ARG A 77 -19.01 3.02 3.07
N LYS A 78 -18.90 4.35 3.22
CA LYS A 78 -19.97 5.30 2.85
C LYS A 78 -20.28 5.27 1.34
N LYS A 79 -19.28 4.95 0.51
CA LYS A 79 -19.42 4.76 -0.94
C LYS A 79 -19.94 3.37 -1.34
N GLY A 80 -20.13 2.47 -0.38
CA GLY A 80 -20.73 1.14 -0.60
C GLY A 80 -19.74 -0.02 -0.75
N TYR A 81 -18.45 0.20 -0.52
CA TYR A 81 -17.42 -0.84 -0.58
C TYR A 81 -17.36 -1.67 0.71
N TRP A 82 -16.81 -2.88 0.62
CA TRP A 82 -16.39 -3.66 1.77
C TRP A 82 -14.96 -3.33 2.19
N THR A 83 -14.66 -3.46 3.46
CA THR A 83 -13.29 -3.56 3.97
C THR A 83 -12.88 -5.02 4.08
N GLN A 84 -11.58 -5.30 4.20
CA GLN A 84 -11.07 -6.68 4.26
C GLN A 84 -11.73 -7.52 5.37
N GLU A 85 -12.04 -6.91 6.52
CA GLU A 85 -12.71 -7.55 7.66
C GLU A 85 -14.20 -7.87 7.41
N GLU A 86 -14.81 -7.20 6.43
CA GLU A 86 -16.23 -7.36 6.08
C GLU A 86 -16.45 -8.39 4.96
N VAL A 87 -15.37 -8.87 4.34
CA VAL A 87 -15.46 -9.91 3.31
C VAL A 87 -15.87 -11.23 3.96
N PRO A 88 -17.03 -11.81 3.60
CA PRO A 88 -17.45 -13.08 4.17
C PRO A 88 -16.52 -14.20 3.73
N ALA A 89 -16.31 -15.19 4.60
CA ALA A 89 -15.46 -16.34 4.31
C ALA A 89 -15.97 -17.21 3.14
N LEU A 90 -17.27 -17.11 2.83
CA LEU A 90 -17.93 -17.80 1.73
C LEU A 90 -18.97 -16.85 1.10
N LEU A 91 -18.91 -16.67 -0.22
CA LEU A 91 -19.96 -16.00 -0.99
C LEU A 91 -20.95 -17.05 -1.49
N LEU A 92 -22.24 -16.81 -1.23
CA LEU A 92 -23.34 -17.66 -1.66
C LEU A 92 -24.04 -17.07 -2.89
N GLU A 93 -24.77 -17.92 -3.62
CA GLU A 93 -25.59 -17.48 -4.74
C GLU A 93 -26.70 -16.52 -4.25
N GLY A 94 -26.75 -15.33 -4.84
CA GLY A 94 -27.68 -14.27 -4.44
C GLY A 94 -27.09 -13.20 -3.52
N ASP A 95 -25.87 -13.38 -3.01
CA ASP A 95 -25.18 -12.33 -2.25
C ASP A 95 -24.89 -11.11 -3.13
N THR A 96 -25.06 -9.91 -2.56
CA THR A 96 -24.65 -8.67 -3.23
C THR A 96 -23.14 -8.51 -3.09
N ILE A 97 -22.42 -8.85 -4.14
CA ILE A 97 -20.96 -8.70 -4.21
C ILE A 97 -20.61 -7.21 -4.31
N LYS A 98 -19.74 -6.76 -3.42
CA LYS A 98 -19.17 -5.40 -3.42
C LYS A 98 -17.67 -5.49 -3.59
N ASP A 99 -17.10 -4.51 -4.26
CA ASP A 99 -15.65 -4.36 -4.29
C ASP A 99 -15.11 -4.10 -2.88
N VAL A 100 -13.90 -4.60 -2.65
CA VAL A 100 -13.18 -4.53 -1.39
C VAL A 100 -12.13 -3.44 -1.50
N VAL A 101 -12.10 -2.55 -0.52
CA VAL A 101 -10.99 -1.64 -0.29
C VAL A 101 -9.99 -2.30 0.65
N ASP A 102 -8.71 -2.24 0.28
CA ASP A 102 -7.61 -2.66 1.13
C ASP A 102 -6.57 -1.54 1.24
N PHE A 103 -6.21 -1.17 2.46
CA PHE A 103 -5.27 -0.09 2.74
C PHE A 103 -3.85 -0.65 2.68
N LEU A 104 -2.97 0.01 1.93
CA LEU A 104 -1.62 -0.52 1.69
C LEU A 104 -0.55 0.31 2.38
N ARG A 105 -0.54 1.60 2.10
CA ARG A 105 0.59 2.46 2.47
C ARG A 105 0.16 3.90 2.64
N LEU A 106 0.83 4.56 3.58
CA LEU A 106 0.75 5.98 3.82
C LEU A 106 2.09 6.64 3.48
N HIS A 107 2.07 7.63 2.59
CA HIS A 107 3.22 8.49 2.32
C HIS A 107 2.93 9.89 2.80
N LYS A 108 3.61 10.32 3.87
CA LYS A 108 3.46 11.67 4.40
C LYS A 108 3.98 12.71 3.41
N ILE A 109 3.20 13.76 3.19
CA ILE A 109 3.51 14.83 2.26
C ILE A 109 3.20 16.20 2.87
N ASP A 110 4.00 17.20 2.54
CA ASP A 110 3.82 18.59 2.99
C ASP A 110 3.25 19.42 1.83
N ILE A 111 1.92 19.45 1.69
CA ILE A 111 1.23 20.26 0.65
C ILE A 111 0.68 21.54 1.27
N ASN A 112 0.00 21.44 2.41
CA ASN A 112 -0.67 22.56 3.07
C ASN A 112 0.26 23.44 3.92
N HIS A 113 1.53 23.06 4.13
CA HIS A 113 2.51 23.83 4.92
C HIS A 113 2.01 24.19 6.34
N ASN A 114 1.26 23.28 6.96
CA ASN A 114 0.77 23.41 8.34
C ASN A 114 1.51 22.42 9.27
N GLU A 115 1.22 22.48 10.57
CA GLU A 115 1.85 21.60 11.58
C GLU A 115 1.45 20.12 11.40
N TYR A 116 0.36 19.86 10.69
CA TYR A 116 -0.21 18.53 10.48
C TYR A 116 0.23 18.01 9.11
N THR A 117 0.65 16.75 9.02
CA THR A 117 1.13 16.23 7.74
C THR A 117 -0.01 15.64 6.92
N ASP A 118 -0.23 16.16 5.72
CA ASP A 118 -1.05 15.52 4.69
C ASP A 118 -0.42 14.18 4.28
N ALA A 119 -1.15 13.38 3.51
CA ALA A 119 -0.58 12.16 2.96
C ALA A 119 -1.13 11.77 1.59
N ILE A 120 -0.33 10.99 0.86
CA ILE A 120 -0.80 10.13 -0.22
C ILE A 120 -1.10 8.78 0.39
N VAL A 121 -2.31 8.28 0.19
CA VAL A 121 -2.71 6.92 0.58
C VAL A 121 -2.73 6.03 -0.65
N GLU A 122 -2.10 4.87 -0.55
CA GLU A 122 -2.24 3.77 -1.52
C GLU A 122 -3.25 2.75 -1.00
N TYR A 123 -4.17 2.34 -1.87
CA TYR A 123 -5.17 1.31 -1.58
C TYR A 123 -5.48 0.48 -2.81
N TYR A 124 -5.92 -0.77 -2.61
CA TYR A 124 -6.52 -1.57 -3.68
C TYR A 124 -8.03 -1.39 -3.68
N LEU A 125 -8.61 -1.43 -4.88
CA LEU A 125 -10.02 -1.72 -5.10
C LEU A 125 -10.08 -2.98 -5.95
N ALA A 126 -10.66 -4.04 -5.40
CA ALA A 126 -10.73 -5.32 -6.09
C ALA A 126 -11.99 -6.08 -5.72
N ALA A 127 -12.49 -6.90 -6.64
CA ALA A 127 -13.53 -7.85 -6.29
C ALA A 127 -13.04 -8.80 -5.17
N PRO A 128 -13.93 -9.23 -4.26
CA PRO A 128 -13.57 -10.14 -3.18
C PRO A 128 -13.03 -11.45 -3.77
N MET A 129 -11.98 -11.99 -3.17
CA MET A 129 -11.29 -13.19 -3.62
C MET A 129 -10.67 -13.11 -5.03
N ALA A 130 -10.57 -11.92 -5.63
CA ALA A 130 -9.87 -11.77 -6.89
C ALA A 130 -8.38 -12.13 -6.73
N SER A 131 -7.91 -13.14 -7.46
CA SER A 131 -6.49 -13.42 -7.61
C SER A 131 -5.90 -12.48 -8.66
N GLY A 132 -5.54 -11.27 -8.24
CA GLY A 132 -4.94 -10.29 -9.13
C GLY A 132 -3.43 -10.43 -9.19
N HIS A 133 -2.87 -11.15 -10.17
CA HIS A 133 -1.42 -11.07 -10.44
C HIS A 133 -0.98 -9.68 -10.92
N CYS A 134 -1.93 -8.77 -11.18
CA CYS A 134 -1.65 -7.47 -11.80
C CYS A 134 -2.68 -6.39 -11.43
N ILE A 135 -3.10 -6.30 -10.17
CA ILE A 135 -3.91 -5.17 -9.69
C ILE A 135 -2.94 -4.12 -9.14
N GLN A 136 -2.98 -2.91 -9.72
CA GLN A 136 -2.11 -1.80 -9.31
C GLN A 136 -2.87 -0.86 -8.36
N PRO A 137 -2.18 -0.28 -7.36
CA PRO A 137 -2.85 0.46 -6.30
C PRO A 137 -3.35 1.82 -6.77
N HIS A 138 -4.57 2.14 -6.36
CA HIS A 138 -5.16 3.46 -6.42
C HIS A 138 -4.49 4.39 -5.41
N LYS A 139 -4.60 5.70 -5.67
CA LYS A 139 -3.96 6.73 -4.85
C LYS A 139 -4.94 7.86 -4.61
N ALA A 140 -5.09 8.25 -3.35
CA ALA A 140 -5.86 9.43 -2.96
C ALA A 140 -5.04 10.30 -2.02
N LEU A 141 -5.46 11.56 -1.87
CA LEU A 141 -4.91 12.43 -0.85
C LEU A 141 -5.72 12.29 0.43
N LEU A 142 -5.02 12.31 1.55
CA LEU A 142 -5.61 12.39 2.88
C LEU A 142 -5.17 13.73 3.47
N ILE A 143 -6.11 14.66 3.56
CA ILE A 143 -5.84 16.07 3.82
C ILE A 143 -6.57 16.49 5.08
N ASP A 144 -5.94 17.31 5.90
CA ASP A 144 -6.57 17.83 7.10
C ASP A 144 -7.64 18.89 6.77
N SER A 145 -8.74 18.87 7.53
CA SER A 145 -9.78 19.89 7.52
C SER A 145 -10.05 20.37 8.93
N ASN A 146 -10.82 21.45 9.08
CA ASN A 146 -11.29 21.90 10.40
C ASN A 146 -12.08 20.82 11.18
N GLN A 147 -12.59 19.79 10.50
CA GLN A 147 -13.36 18.68 11.10
C GLN A 147 -12.52 17.41 11.31
N GLY A 148 -11.27 17.38 10.85
CA GLY A 148 -10.44 16.18 10.81
C GLY A 148 -9.93 15.87 9.41
N TYR A 149 -9.15 14.80 9.31
CA TYR A 149 -8.63 14.31 8.04
C TYR A 149 -9.75 13.73 7.15
N GLN A 150 -9.66 13.99 5.85
CA GLN A 150 -10.61 13.54 4.84
C GLN A 150 -9.90 13.05 3.58
N VAL A 151 -10.47 12.03 2.95
CA VAL A 151 -9.99 11.54 1.65
C VAL A 151 -10.48 12.49 0.56
N GLU A 152 -9.54 12.98 -0.24
CA GLU A 152 -9.75 13.91 -1.34
C GLU A 152 -8.99 13.43 -2.58
N HIS A 153 -9.40 13.89 -3.76
CA HIS A 153 -8.69 13.65 -5.02
C HIS A 153 -8.32 12.18 -5.26
N GLU A 154 -9.32 11.28 -5.22
CA GLU A 154 -9.12 9.89 -5.65
C GLU A 154 -8.53 9.85 -7.07
N ASP A 155 -7.63 8.90 -7.30
CA ASP A 155 -6.97 8.62 -8.58
C ASP A 155 -6.25 9.83 -9.21
N PHE A 156 -5.77 10.77 -8.38
CA PHE A 156 -5.00 11.93 -8.86
C PHE A 156 -3.63 11.57 -9.44
N ILE A 157 -3.09 10.40 -9.06
CA ILE A 157 -1.93 9.76 -9.68
C ILE A 157 -2.42 8.46 -10.33
N PRO A 158 -2.07 8.20 -11.60
CA PRO A 158 -2.38 6.94 -12.28
C PRO A 158 -1.97 5.70 -11.47
N THR A 159 -2.73 4.62 -11.61
CA THR A 159 -2.48 3.36 -10.88
C THR A 159 -1.18 2.69 -11.30
N ASP A 160 -0.77 2.85 -12.56
CA ASP A 160 0.48 2.34 -13.11
C ASP A 160 1.73 3.00 -12.51
N TYR A 161 1.58 4.14 -11.83
CA TYR A 161 2.70 4.84 -11.21
C TYR A 161 2.95 4.31 -9.79
N GLY A 162 4.06 3.65 -9.53
CA GLY A 162 4.49 3.28 -8.18
C GLY A 162 5.16 4.46 -7.46
N ILE A 163 4.95 4.59 -6.14
CA ILE A 163 5.65 5.57 -5.29
C ILE A 163 6.68 4.83 -4.42
N ASP A 164 7.95 5.15 -4.62
CA ASP A 164 9.05 4.63 -3.80
C ASP A 164 9.24 5.43 -2.53
N SER A 165 9.20 6.76 -2.66
CA SER A 165 9.44 7.67 -1.54
C SER A 165 8.82 9.04 -1.77
N VAL A 166 8.63 9.78 -0.68
CA VAL A 166 8.15 11.16 -0.69
C VAL A 166 9.10 12.01 0.15
N SER A 167 9.45 13.19 -0.37
CA SER A 167 10.21 14.21 0.35
C SER A 167 9.55 15.58 0.14
N LYS A 168 9.11 16.20 1.24
CA LYS A 168 8.31 17.43 1.23
C LYS A 168 7.04 17.24 0.37
N ASN A 169 6.94 17.95 -0.75
CA ASN A 169 5.85 17.87 -1.71
C ASN A 169 6.24 17.13 -3.00
N ILE A 170 7.34 16.38 -3.00
CA ILE A 170 7.85 15.66 -4.16
C ILE A 170 7.73 14.15 -3.91
N ALA A 171 7.01 13.45 -4.78
CA ALA A 171 6.95 12.00 -4.82
C ALA A 171 7.92 11.46 -5.89
N PHE A 172 8.72 10.47 -5.51
CA PHE A 172 9.66 9.76 -6.38
C PHE A 172 9.11 8.38 -6.66
N GLY A 173 9.17 7.96 -7.91
CA GLY A 173 8.55 6.71 -8.31
C GLY A 173 8.83 6.31 -9.74
N TYR A 174 7.99 5.44 -10.27
CA TYR A 174 8.18 4.82 -11.57
C TYR A 174 6.85 4.47 -12.25
N ASP A 175 6.82 4.51 -13.57
CA ASP A 175 5.72 3.99 -14.39
C ASP A 175 5.96 2.49 -14.62
N TYR A 176 5.10 1.66 -14.06
CA TYR A 176 5.20 0.21 -14.11
C TYR A 176 4.16 -0.39 -15.04
N GLU A 177 4.66 -1.04 -16.07
CA GLU A 177 3.85 -1.84 -16.98
C GLU A 177 3.77 -3.25 -16.43
N CYS A 178 2.62 -3.57 -15.88
CA CYS A 178 2.45 -4.77 -15.10
C CYS A 178 2.36 -6.05 -15.96
N ALA A 179 1.85 -6.00 -17.20
CA ALA A 179 1.70 -7.21 -18.02
C ALA A 179 3.05 -7.81 -18.47
N ASN A 180 4.06 -6.99 -18.74
CA ASN A 180 5.42 -7.43 -19.10
C ASN A 180 6.43 -7.24 -17.96
N HIS A 181 5.98 -6.87 -16.76
CA HIS A 181 6.80 -6.67 -15.56
C HIS A 181 7.99 -5.72 -15.77
N PHE A 182 7.76 -4.55 -16.36
CA PHE A 182 8.83 -3.62 -16.74
C PHE A 182 8.58 -2.17 -16.34
N VAL A 183 9.63 -1.48 -15.90
CA VAL A 183 9.62 -0.04 -15.59
C VAL A 183 9.86 0.77 -16.85
N ARG A 184 8.87 1.56 -17.27
CA ARG A 184 8.93 2.38 -18.49
C ARG A 184 9.77 3.64 -18.31
N LYS A 185 9.65 4.28 -17.15
CA LYS A 185 10.30 5.56 -16.81
C LYS A 185 10.33 5.75 -15.30
N TYR A 186 11.31 6.51 -14.82
CA TYR A 186 11.32 7.05 -13.47
C TYR A 186 10.68 8.43 -13.46
N LEU A 187 10.02 8.78 -12.36
CA LEU A 187 9.27 10.03 -12.24
C LEU A 187 9.65 10.78 -10.96
N HIS A 188 9.76 12.10 -11.10
CA HIS A 188 9.69 13.03 -10.00
C HIS A 188 8.41 13.84 -10.14
N ILE A 189 7.50 13.68 -9.19
CA ILE A 189 6.18 14.31 -9.21
C ILE A 189 6.16 15.37 -8.13
N THR A 190 6.20 16.63 -8.54
CA THR A 190 5.98 17.76 -7.62
C THR A 190 4.49 17.98 -7.48
N ILE A 191 3.96 17.83 -6.26
CA ILE A 191 2.56 18.07 -5.94
C ILE A 191 2.45 19.49 -5.40
N LYS A 192 1.57 20.30 -5.99
CA LYS A 192 1.36 21.70 -5.61
C LYS A 192 -0.11 21.98 -5.42
N MET A 193 -0.43 22.87 -4.48
CA MET A 193 -1.74 23.52 -4.45
C MET A 193 -1.94 24.28 -5.76
N GLY A 194 -3.10 24.09 -6.40
CA GLY A 194 -3.53 24.89 -7.54
C GLY A 194 -4.04 26.25 -7.07
N ASP A 195 -3.84 27.28 -7.91
CA ASP A 195 -4.46 28.59 -7.70
C ASP A 195 -5.99 28.48 -7.89
N ARG A 196 -6.75 29.21 -7.07
CA ARG A 196 -8.22 29.28 -7.16
C ARG A 196 -8.70 30.18 -8.29
#